data_AF-A0A925M5Y9-F1
#
_entry.id   AF-A0A925M5Y9-F1
#
_cell.length_a   1.000
_cell.length_b   1.000
_cell.length_c   1.000
_cell.angle_alpha   90.00
_cell.angle_beta   90.00
_cell.angle_gamma   90.00
#
_symmetry.space_group_name_H-M   'P 1'
#
loop_
_entity.id
_entity.type
_entity.pdbx_description
1 polymer ?
#
loop_
_entity_poly.entity_id
_entity_poly.type
_entity_poly.pdbx_seq_one_letter_code
_entity_poly.pdbx_strand_id
1 'polypeptide(L)'
;MTLSVALRLGRVSNLPTVTSNVLAAIALSGGRPGWPAIAVVCAAMSLLYVAGMYLNDAFDREIDRIERPERPIPAGEIDAATVFGFGFLQLALGVLAIALLSVARGAGCWPIASAVALAMLIVIYDVSHKRTPLSPLIMGLCRVGVYTTAALAASATLDHALLVGCGALLAYLIGLTYIARQENLRQLGNLWPLAFLGVPFAIATPTTPWSTAIYLGFALWTVRALVLVTRRQIRAAVTSLIAGISLLDALFVARLDRPEMAAVALAAFVLTLIAQRRIAGT
;
A
#
# COMPACT_ATOMS: atom_id res chain seq x y z
N MET A 1 -10.30 -13.85 -18.98
CA MET A 1 -10.50 -13.44 -17.57
C MET A 1 -11.77 -12.62 -17.47
N THR A 2 -12.73 -12.99 -16.60
CA THR A 2 -13.92 -12.16 -16.36
C THR A 2 -13.56 -10.93 -15.50
N LEU A 3 -14.35 -9.86 -15.58
CA LEU A 3 -14.10 -8.64 -14.80
C LEU A 3 -14.12 -8.93 -13.28
N SER A 4 -15.05 -9.76 -12.81
CA SER A 4 -15.13 -10.13 -11.39
C SER A 4 -13.85 -10.82 -10.90
N VAL A 5 -13.31 -11.77 -11.68
CA VAL A 5 -12.03 -12.43 -11.36
C VAL A 5 -10.89 -11.42 -11.34
N ALA A 6 -10.83 -10.53 -12.32
CA ALA A 6 -9.79 -9.52 -12.42
C ALA A 6 -9.75 -8.59 -11.18
N LEU A 7 -10.93 -8.16 -10.72
CA LEU A 7 -11.07 -7.27 -9.57
C LEU A 7 -10.76 -7.99 -8.24
N ARG A 8 -11.13 -9.27 -8.12
CA ARG A 8 -10.82 -10.09 -6.93
C ARG A 8 -9.34 -10.38 -6.80
N LEU A 9 -8.69 -10.85 -7.89
CA LEU A 9 -7.24 -11.10 -7.92
C LEU A 9 -6.46 -9.83 -7.57
N GLY A 10 -6.88 -8.69 -8.11
CA GLY A 10 -6.19 -7.41 -7.94
C GLY A 10 -6.36 -6.78 -6.56
N ARG A 11 -7.21 -7.35 -5.70
CA ARG A 11 -7.61 -6.77 -4.39
C ARG A 11 -7.88 -5.27 -4.51
N VAL A 12 -8.65 -4.90 -5.54
CA VAL A 12 -8.82 -3.50 -5.99
C VAL A 12 -9.43 -2.58 -4.93
N SER A 13 -10.04 -3.15 -3.89
CA SER A 13 -10.53 -2.40 -2.72
C SER A 13 -9.42 -1.60 -2.02
N ASN A 14 -8.16 -2.03 -2.18
CA ASN A 14 -7.01 -1.38 -1.56
C ASN A 14 -6.34 -0.35 -2.48
N LEU A 15 -6.76 -0.22 -3.75
CA LEU A 15 -6.19 0.77 -4.68
C LEU A 15 -6.27 2.22 -4.18
N PRO A 16 -7.34 2.67 -3.50
CA PRO A 16 -7.35 4.03 -2.98
C PRO A 16 -6.20 4.31 -2.01
N THR A 17 -5.70 3.30 -1.27
CA THR A 17 -4.55 3.48 -0.38
C THR A 17 -3.24 3.69 -1.16
N VAL A 18 -3.16 3.19 -2.40
CA VAL A 18 -2.03 3.46 -3.30
C VAL A 18 -2.07 4.92 -3.75
N THR A 19 -3.26 5.45 -4.09
CA THR A 19 -3.44 6.86 -4.42
C THR A 19 -3.06 7.77 -3.26
N SER A 20 -3.50 7.46 -2.03
CA SER A 20 -3.13 8.26 -0.86
C SER A 20 -1.62 8.21 -0.60
N ASN A 21 -0.96 7.07 -0.81
CA ASN A 21 0.49 6.95 -0.68
C ASN A 21 1.23 7.86 -1.67
N VAL A 22 0.78 7.90 -2.94
CA VAL A 22 1.35 8.78 -3.97
C VAL A 22 1.23 10.24 -3.54
N LEU A 23 0.06 10.67 -3.06
CA LEU A 23 -0.16 12.06 -2.64
C LEU A 23 0.70 12.43 -1.43
N ALA A 24 0.79 11.56 -0.43
CA ALA A 24 1.66 11.79 0.73
C ALA A 24 3.12 11.90 0.34
N ALA A 25 3.61 11.03 -0.53
CA ALA A 25 4.99 11.05 -1.00
C ALA A 25 5.32 12.34 -1.77
N ILE A 26 4.42 12.78 -2.66
CA ILE A 26 4.58 14.03 -3.41
C ILE A 26 4.58 15.24 -2.48
N ALA A 27 3.70 15.26 -1.48
CA ALA A 27 3.67 16.33 -0.49
C ALA A 27 4.96 16.37 0.34
N LEU A 28 5.39 15.21 0.87
CA LEU A 28 6.59 15.06 1.69
C LEU A 28 7.89 15.34 0.93
N SER A 29 7.92 15.17 -0.39
CA SER A 29 9.07 15.51 -1.22
C SER A 29 9.15 16.99 -1.58
N GLY A 30 8.16 17.79 -1.18
CA GLY A 30 8.01 19.19 -1.58
C GLY A 30 7.58 19.38 -3.04
N GLY A 31 7.37 18.28 -3.78
CA GLY A 31 6.98 18.29 -5.18
C GLY A 31 5.69 19.07 -5.45
N ARG A 32 5.61 19.69 -6.63
CA ARG A 32 4.41 20.36 -7.13
C ARG A 32 4.08 19.96 -8.58
N PRO A 33 4.02 18.65 -8.91
CA PRO A 33 3.56 18.23 -10.23
C PRO A 33 2.10 18.63 -10.43
N GLY A 34 1.72 18.96 -11.66
CA GLY A 34 0.31 19.16 -12.01
C GLY A 34 -0.49 17.87 -11.89
N TRP A 35 -1.81 17.99 -11.69
CA TRP A 35 -2.74 16.87 -11.57
C TRP A 35 -2.63 15.79 -12.68
N PRO A 36 -2.37 16.12 -13.96
CA PRO A 36 -2.15 15.08 -14.98
C PRO A 36 -0.95 14.17 -14.68
N ALA A 37 0.16 14.74 -14.19
CA ALA A 37 1.33 13.96 -13.82
C ALA A 37 1.05 13.10 -12.57
N ILE A 38 0.33 13.65 -11.59
CA ILE A 38 -0.12 12.88 -10.41
C ILE A 38 -0.98 11.69 -10.84
N ALA A 39 -1.92 11.89 -11.77
CA ALA A 39 -2.78 10.82 -12.29
C ALA A 39 -1.97 9.71 -12.96
N VAL A 40 -0.93 10.05 -13.74
CA VAL A 40 -0.02 9.06 -14.34
C VAL A 40 0.74 8.28 -13.27
N VAL A 41 1.27 8.93 -12.22
CA VAL A 41 1.95 8.24 -11.12
C VAL A 41 0.97 7.33 -10.38
N CYS A 42 -0.25 7.78 -10.09
CA CYS A 42 -1.29 6.96 -9.46
C CYS A 42 -1.64 5.73 -10.31
N ALA A 43 -1.79 5.90 -11.63
CA ALA A 43 -2.06 4.80 -12.54
C ALA A 43 -0.89 3.80 -12.58
N ALA A 44 0.35 4.30 -12.68
CA ALA A 44 1.55 3.47 -12.68
C ALA A 44 1.69 2.66 -11.38
N MET A 45 1.53 3.30 -10.23
CA MET A 45 1.60 2.61 -8.93
C MET A 45 0.45 1.62 -8.73
N SER A 46 -0.74 1.92 -9.28
CA SER A 46 -1.87 0.99 -9.28
C SER A 46 -1.60 -0.25 -10.14
N LEU A 47 -0.96 -0.08 -11.30
CA LEU A 47 -0.53 -1.20 -12.14
C LEU A 47 0.48 -2.08 -11.40
N LEU A 48 1.51 -1.48 -10.77
CA LEU A 48 2.49 -2.23 -9.98
C LEU A 48 1.85 -2.96 -8.80
N TYR A 49 0.89 -2.32 -8.11
CA TYR A 49 0.15 -2.95 -7.01
C TYR A 49 -0.66 -4.16 -7.50
N VAL A 50 -1.49 -3.99 -8.52
CA VAL A 50 -2.33 -5.07 -9.06
C VAL A 50 -1.47 -6.20 -9.59
N ALA A 51 -0.35 -5.87 -10.24
CA ALA A 51 0.62 -6.86 -10.70
C ALA A 51 1.15 -7.72 -9.55
N GLY A 52 1.57 -7.10 -8.45
CA GLY A 52 2.00 -7.82 -7.25
C GLY A 52 0.91 -8.71 -6.69
N MET A 53 -0.35 -8.26 -6.68
CA MET A 53 -1.45 -9.10 -6.21
C MET A 53 -1.72 -10.32 -7.12
N TYR A 54 -1.59 -10.15 -8.44
CA TYR A 54 -1.74 -11.23 -9.41
C TYR A 54 -0.61 -12.24 -9.28
N LEU A 55 0.64 -11.74 -9.25
CA LEU A 55 1.83 -12.58 -9.12
C LEU A 55 1.83 -13.32 -7.78
N ASN A 56 1.46 -12.66 -6.68
CA ASN A 56 1.33 -13.31 -5.38
C ASN A 56 0.40 -14.54 -5.43
N ASP A 57 -0.80 -14.39 -5.99
CA ASP A 57 -1.75 -15.53 -6.13
C ASP A 57 -1.22 -16.60 -7.10
N ALA A 58 -0.51 -16.21 -8.16
CA ALA A 58 0.07 -17.14 -9.13
C ALA A 58 1.24 -17.98 -8.55
N PHE A 59 2.12 -17.36 -7.77
CA PHE A 59 3.20 -18.05 -7.04
C PHE A 59 2.64 -18.92 -5.92
N ASP A 60 1.54 -18.50 -5.29
CA ASP A 60 0.92 -19.21 -4.16
C ASP A 60 -0.01 -20.35 -4.54
N ARG A 61 -0.28 -20.57 -5.84
CA ARG A 61 -1.29 -21.50 -6.36
C ARG A 61 -1.30 -22.91 -5.73
N GLU A 62 -0.13 -23.49 -5.46
CA GLU A 62 -0.03 -24.85 -4.90
C GLU A 62 -0.44 -24.91 -3.43
N ILE A 63 -0.13 -23.85 -2.68
CA ILE A 63 -0.48 -23.70 -1.28
C ILE A 63 -1.96 -23.32 -1.16
N ASP A 64 -2.41 -22.38 -2.00
CA ASP A 64 -3.80 -21.97 -2.06
C ASP A 64 -4.72 -23.12 -2.45
N ARG A 65 -4.25 -24.09 -3.24
CA ARG A 65 -5.01 -25.32 -3.52
C ARG A 65 -5.37 -26.12 -2.25
N ILE A 66 -4.56 -26.02 -1.20
CA ILE A 66 -4.78 -26.73 0.07
C ILE A 66 -5.50 -25.81 1.07
N GLU A 67 -5.01 -24.57 1.23
CA GLU A 67 -5.47 -23.67 2.30
C GLU A 67 -6.70 -22.83 1.92
N ARG A 68 -6.87 -22.51 0.64
CA ARG A 68 -7.90 -21.59 0.12
C ARG A 68 -8.39 -22.02 -1.28
N PRO A 69 -9.01 -23.20 -1.40
CA PRO A 69 -9.41 -23.77 -2.69
C PRO A 69 -10.44 -22.90 -3.44
N GLU A 70 -11.10 -21.96 -2.74
CA GLU A 70 -12.03 -21.00 -3.31
C GLU A 70 -11.36 -19.86 -4.12
N ARG A 71 -10.03 -19.74 -4.11
CA ARG A 71 -9.33 -18.71 -4.90
C ARG A 71 -9.44 -18.98 -6.41
N PRO A 72 -9.42 -17.94 -7.27
CA PRO A 72 -9.71 -18.09 -8.70
C PRO A 72 -8.81 -19.07 -9.46
N ILE A 73 -7.53 -19.18 -9.09
CA ILE A 73 -6.58 -20.11 -9.74
C ILE A 73 -6.86 -21.56 -9.29
N PRO A 74 -6.85 -21.92 -8.00
CA PRO A 74 -7.23 -23.27 -7.55
C PRO A 74 -8.65 -23.71 -7.97
N ALA A 75 -9.60 -22.77 -8.03
CA ALA A 75 -10.98 -23.04 -8.44
C ALA A 75 -11.13 -23.30 -9.95
N GLY A 76 -10.06 -23.11 -10.74
CA GLY A 76 -10.07 -23.30 -12.19
C GLY A 76 -10.78 -22.19 -12.96
N GLU A 77 -11.06 -21.03 -12.34
CA GLU A 77 -11.67 -19.87 -13.01
C GLU A 77 -10.70 -19.18 -13.98
N ILE A 78 -9.39 -19.32 -13.75
CA ILE A 78 -8.33 -18.79 -14.62
C ILE A 78 -7.04 -19.62 -14.48
N ASP A 79 -6.33 -19.76 -15.59
CA ASP A 79 -5.04 -20.45 -15.62
C ASP A 79 -3.90 -19.59 -15.04
N ALA A 80 -2.98 -20.23 -14.31
CA ALA A 80 -1.86 -19.57 -13.66
C ALA A 80 -0.89 -18.89 -14.64
N ALA A 81 -0.64 -19.49 -15.82
CA ALA A 81 0.25 -18.88 -16.81
C ALA A 81 -0.35 -17.58 -17.38
N THR A 82 -1.68 -17.53 -17.51
CA THR A 82 -2.41 -16.32 -17.88
C THR A 82 -2.25 -15.23 -16.81
N VAL A 83 -2.37 -15.59 -15.52
CA VAL A 83 -2.18 -14.63 -14.42
C VAL A 83 -0.73 -14.12 -14.37
N PHE A 84 0.27 -14.99 -14.56
CA PHE A 84 1.67 -14.57 -14.71
C PHE A 84 1.86 -13.58 -15.85
N GLY A 85 1.30 -13.87 -17.03
CA GLY A 85 1.37 -12.99 -18.20
C GLY A 85 0.80 -11.61 -17.92
N PHE A 86 -0.39 -11.53 -17.31
CA PHE A 86 -0.99 -10.25 -16.92
C PHE A 86 -0.17 -9.52 -15.84
N GLY A 87 0.30 -10.24 -14.82
CA GLY A 87 1.10 -9.65 -13.74
C GLY A 87 2.40 -9.03 -14.25
N PHE A 88 3.20 -9.76 -15.04
CA PHE A 88 4.44 -9.22 -15.61
C PHE A 88 4.20 -8.12 -16.63
N LEU A 89 3.13 -8.20 -17.43
CA LEU A 89 2.74 -7.12 -18.33
C LEU A 89 2.40 -5.84 -17.56
N GLN A 90 1.64 -5.95 -16.48
CA GLN A 90 1.30 -4.80 -15.62
C GLN A 90 2.54 -4.21 -14.93
N LEU A 91 3.50 -5.04 -14.49
CA LEU A 91 4.79 -4.55 -13.98
C LEU A 91 5.51 -3.72 -15.05
N ALA A 92 5.64 -4.26 -16.27
CA ALA A 92 6.31 -3.59 -17.36
C ALA A 92 5.63 -2.26 -17.74
N LEU A 93 4.29 -2.25 -17.82
CA LEU A 93 3.52 -1.04 -18.13
C LEU A 93 3.63 0.01 -17.01
N GLY A 94 3.62 -0.39 -15.74
CA GLY A 94 3.82 0.51 -14.61
C GLY A 94 5.20 1.19 -14.64
N VAL A 95 6.26 0.42 -14.88
CA VAL A 95 7.62 0.95 -15.04
C VAL A 95 7.72 1.86 -16.27
N LEU A 96 7.15 1.44 -17.41
CA LEU A 96 7.14 2.23 -18.64
C LEU A 96 6.42 3.58 -18.45
N ALA A 97 5.29 3.60 -17.74
CA ALA A 97 4.57 4.84 -17.45
C ALA A 97 5.42 5.83 -16.65
N ILE A 98 6.17 5.35 -15.64
CA ILE A 98 7.12 6.19 -14.90
C ILE A 98 8.28 6.65 -15.80
N ALA A 99 8.79 5.79 -16.68
CA ALA A 99 9.84 6.15 -17.62
C ALA A 99 9.42 7.25 -18.58
N LEU A 100 8.25 7.11 -19.21
CA LEU A 100 7.68 8.12 -20.11
C LEU A 100 7.43 9.44 -19.39
N LEU A 101 6.90 9.40 -18.16
CA LEU A 101 6.71 10.60 -17.35
C LEU A 101 8.05 11.26 -16.99
N SER A 102 9.06 10.47 -16.64
CA SER A 102 10.39 10.97 -16.29
C SER A 102 11.05 11.69 -17.47
N VAL A 103 10.94 11.12 -18.68
CA VAL A 103 11.42 11.74 -19.92
C VAL A 103 10.65 13.03 -20.20
N ALA A 104 9.32 13.00 -20.15
CA ALA A 104 8.48 14.15 -20.44
C ALA A 104 8.71 15.33 -19.48
N ARG A 105 9.11 15.07 -18.24
CA ARG A 105 9.39 16.09 -17.20
C ARG A 105 10.86 16.43 -17.05
N GLY A 106 11.77 15.73 -17.73
CA GLY A 106 13.21 15.89 -17.53
C GLY A 106 13.67 15.49 -16.11
N ALA A 107 13.01 14.53 -15.46
CA ALA A 107 13.30 14.14 -14.06
C ALA A 107 14.49 13.17 -13.90
N GLY A 108 15.19 12.84 -14.99
CA GLY A 108 16.38 11.98 -14.99
C GLY A 108 16.08 10.48 -14.90
N CYS A 109 17.09 9.69 -14.52
CA CYS A 109 16.99 8.22 -14.46
C CYS A 109 16.50 7.69 -13.10
N TRP A 110 16.56 8.49 -12.03
CA TRP A 110 16.23 8.05 -10.67
C TRP A 110 14.78 7.57 -10.49
N PRO A 111 13.74 8.22 -11.04
CA PRO A 111 12.37 7.69 -10.96
C PRO A 111 12.24 6.32 -11.61
N ILE A 112 12.94 6.11 -12.73
CA ILE A 112 12.94 4.86 -13.49
C ILE A 112 13.64 3.76 -12.70
N ALA A 113 14.83 4.06 -12.16
CA ALA A 113 15.58 3.12 -11.33
C ALA A 113 14.77 2.70 -10.09
N SER A 114 14.07 3.65 -9.45
CA SER A 114 13.18 3.36 -8.32
C SER A 114 11.99 2.49 -8.71
N ALA A 115 11.36 2.75 -9.86
CA ALA A 115 10.25 1.93 -10.34
C ALA A 115 10.69 0.49 -10.67
N VAL A 116 11.87 0.33 -11.29
CA VAL A 116 12.47 -0.99 -11.56
C VAL A 116 12.82 -1.70 -10.26
N ALA A 117 13.42 -1.01 -9.30
CA ALA A 117 13.71 -1.55 -7.97
C ALA A 117 12.45 -2.01 -7.24
N LEU A 118 11.37 -1.22 -7.30
CA LEU A 118 10.08 -1.61 -6.75
C LEU A 118 9.51 -2.84 -7.44
N ALA A 119 9.54 -2.91 -8.79
CA ALA A 119 9.07 -4.07 -9.53
C ALA A 119 9.85 -5.34 -9.16
N MET A 120 11.18 -5.25 -9.04
CA MET A 120 12.02 -6.35 -8.56
C MET A 120 11.67 -6.76 -7.13
N LEU A 121 11.46 -5.78 -6.24
CA LEU A 121 11.11 -6.03 -4.85
C LEU A 121 9.76 -6.75 -4.71
N ILE A 122 8.78 -6.40 -5.55
CA ILE A 122 7.49 -7.10 -5.64
C ILE A 122 7.70 -8.56 -6.01
N VAL A 123 8.47 -8.84 -7.07
CA VAL A 123 8.75 -10.23 -7.50
C VAL A 123 9.53 -11.00 -6.41
N ILE A 124 10.52 -10.37 -5.79
CA ILE A 124 11.29 -10.96 -4.69
C ILE A 124 10.36 -11.32 -3.53
N TYR A 125 9.44 -10.42 -3.16
CA TYR A 125 8.44 -10.68 -2.14
C TYR A 125 7.59 -11.89 -2.53
N ASP A 126 6.97 -11.88 -3.72
CA ASP A 126 6.04 -12.95 -4.12
C ASP A 126 6.71 -14.33 -4.13
N VAL A 127 7.98 -14.41 -4.54
CA VAL A 127 8.76 -15.66 -4.56
C VAL A 127 9.20 -16.11 -3.15
N SER A 128 9.54 -15.18 -2.25
CA SER A 128 10.27 -15.51 -1.01
C SER A 128 9.48 -15.34 0.28
N HIS A 129 8.29 -14.72 0.24
CA HIS A 129 7.59 -14.28 1.45
C HIS A 129 7.13 -15.42 2.38
N LYS A 130 7.02 -16.66 1.89
CA LYS A 130 6.66 -17.80 2.75
C LYS A 130 7.87 -18.48 3.39
N ARG A 131 9.08 -18.19 2.90
CA ARG A 131 10.34 -18.81 3.35
C ARG A 131 11.12 -17.95 4.32
N THR A 132 10.73 -16.69 4.48
CA THR A 132 11.49 -15.71 5.26
C THR A 132 10.67 -15.16 6.43
N PRO A 133 11.24 -15.06 7.64
CA PRO A 133 10.57 -14.38 8.75
C PRO A 133 10.48 -12.86 8.51
N LEU A 134 11.26 -12.33 7.56
CA LEU A 134 11.36 -10.92 7.19
C LEU A 134 10.28 -10.46 6.20
N SER A 135 9.35 -11.31 5.79
CA SER A 135 8.29 -10.95 4.83
C SER A 135 7.47 -9.71 5.18
N PRO A 136 7.13 -9.43 6.47
CA PRO A 136 6.48 -8.18 6.84
C PRO A 136 7.30 -6.94 6.49
N LEU A 137 8.62 -7.03 6.64
CA LEU A 137 9.54 -5.95 6.27
C LEU A 137 9.56 -5.77 4.75
N ILE A 138 9.69 -6.86 3.98
CA ILE A 138 9.73 -6.79 2.51
C ILE A 138 8.41 -6.21 1.95
N MET A 139 7.25 -6.64 2.47
CA MET A 139 5.94 -6.08 2.10
C MET A 139 5.86 -4.58 2.43
N GLY A 140 6.35 -4.17 3.60
CA GLY A 140 6.45 -2.78 3.99
C GLY A 140 7.37 -1.97 3.07
N LEU A 141 8.49 -2.55 2.65
CA LEU A 141 9.43 -1.95 1.72
C LEU A 141 8.82 -1.76 0.32
N CYS A 142 7.90 -2.61 -0.14
CA CYS A 142 7.15 -2.36 -1.38
C CYS A 142 6.35 -1.05 -1.29
N ARG A 143 5.70 -0.79 -0.15
CA ARG A 143 4.97 0.47 0.09
C ARG A 143 5.90 1.66 0.24
N VAL A 144 7.05 1.49 0.88
CA VAL A 144 8.12 2.51 0.86
C VAL A 144 8.58 2.79 -0.58
N GLY A 145 8.74 1.78 -1.42
CA GLY A 145 9.10 1.94 -2.82
C GLY A 145 8.07 2.74 -3.62
N VAL A 146 6.77 2.63 -3.29
CA VAL A 146 5.72 3.51 -3.84
C VAL A 146 6.00 4.97 -3.44
N TYR A 147 6.30 5.23 -2.17
CA TYR A 147 6.66 6.57 -1.69
C TYR A 147 7.88 7.11 -2.43
N THR A 148 8.98 6.35 -2.47
CA THR A 148 10.24 6.77 -3.08
C THR A 148 10.06 7.05 -4.57
N THR A 149 9.32 6.18 -5.29
CA THR A 149 9.10 6.35 -6.74
C THR A 149 8.22 7.57 -7.04
N ALA A 150 7.15 7.76 -6.27
CA ALA A 150 6.26 8.92 -6.44
C ALA A 150 6.97 10.25 -6.12
N ALA A 151 7.76 10.28 -5.05
CA ALA A 151 8.56 11.44 -4.68
C ALA A 151 9.61 11.79 -5.75
N LEU A 152 10.39 10.80 -6.20
CA LEU A 152 11.39 10.99 -7.26
C LEU A 152 10.74 11.46 -8.57
N ALA A 153 9.59 10.90 -8.95
CA ALA A 153 8.85 11.34 -10.13
C ALA A 153 8.34 12.80 -10.03
N ALA A 154 8.16 13.31 -8.81
CA ALA A 154 7.63 14.65 -8.56
C ALA A 154 8.71 15.73 -8.36
N SER A 155 9.77 15.44 -7.61
CA SER A 155 10.80 16.42 -7.24
C SER A 155 12.24 16.00 -7.56
N ALA A 156 12.47 14.76 -8.04
CA ALA A 156 13.80 14.19 -8.30
C ALA A 156 14.78 14.20 -7.11
N THR A 157 14.29 14.42 -5.89
CA THR A 157 15.07 14.49 -4.65
C THR A 157 14.46 13.62 -3.55
N LEU A 158 15.31 13.15 -2.65
CA LEU A 158 14.91 12.44 -1.43
C LEU A 158 15.12 13.35 -0.24
N ASP A 159 14.07 14.08 0.14
CA ASP A 159 14.12 15.00 1.27
C ASP A 159 14.02 14.26 2.61
N HIS A 160 14.52 14.89 3.69
CA HIS A 160 14.49 14.35 5.04
C HIS A 160 13.05 14.07 5.51
N ALA A 161 12.10 14.94 5.16
CA ALA A 161 10.68 14.75 5.45
C ALA A 161 10.12 13.47 4.82
N LEU A 162 10.51 13.15 3.58
CA LEU A 162 10.14 11.91 2.91
C LEU A 162 10.70 10.69 3.64
N LEU A 163 11.98 10.71 4.03
CA LEU A 163 12.61 9.59 4.74
C LEU A 163 11.90 9.31 6.08
N VAL A 164 11.55 10.37 6.81
CA VAL A 164 10.78 10.27 8.05
C VAL A 164 9.38 9.70 7.80
N GLY A 165 8.70 10.15 6.73
CA GLY A 165 7.40 9.59 6.31
C GLY A 165 7.48 8.11 5.93
N CYS A 166 8.50 7.71 5.18
CA CYS A 166 8.77 6.30 4.84
C CYS A 166 8.98 5.45 6.10
N GLY A 167 9.74 5.96 7.08
CA GLY A 167 9.95 5.27 8.36
C GLY A 167 8.65 5.07 9.16
N ALA A 168 7.80 6.09 9.21
CA ALA A 168 6.50 6.00 9.87
C ALA A 168 5.55 5.02 9.17
N LEU A 169 5.47 5.07 7.84
CA LEU A 169 4.69 4.13 7.04
C LEU A 169 5.17 2.70 7.25
N LEU A 170 6.49 2.48 7.22
CA LEU A 170 7.09 1.17 7.43
C LEU A 170 6.78 0.62 8.82
N ALA A 171 6.91 1.44 9.86
CA ALA A 171 6.53 1.06 11.23
C ALA A 171 5.05 0.66 11.31
N TYR A 172 4.16 1.47 10.75
CA TYR A 172 2.73 1.15 10.72
C TYR A 172 2.45 -0.18 10.01
N LEU A 173 3.11 -0.44 8.88
CA LEU A 173 2.96 -1.70 8.14
C LEU A 173 3.55 -2.90 8.85
N ILE A 174 4.65 -2.76 9.60
CA ILE A 174 5.18 -3.84 10.44
C ILE A 174 4.13 -4.25 11.47
N GLY A 175 3.52 -3.29 12.17
CA GLY A 175 2.46 -3.57 13.14
C GLY A 175 1.23 -4.21 12.50
N LEU A 176 0.78 -3.69 11.36
CA LEU A 176 -0.35 -4.23 10.59
C LEU A 176 -0.09 -5.68 10.15
N THR A 177 1.03 -5.93 9.49
CA THR A 177 1.35 -7.24 8.93
C THR A 177 1.60 -8.27 10.03
N TYR A 178 2.12 -7.84 11.19
CA TYR A 178 2.20 -8.70 12.36
C TYR A 178 0.82 -9.18 12.82
N ILE A 179 -0.17 -8.27 12.92
CA ILE A 179 -1.56 -8.65 13.23
C ILE A 179 -2.10 -9.62 12.17
N ALA A 180 -1.86 -9.35 10.89
CA ALA A 180 -2.33 -10.19 9.80
C ALA A 180 -1.81 -11.64 9.90
N ARG A 181 -0.57 -11.85 10.35
CA ARG A 181 -0.03 -13.20 10.57
C ARG A 181 -0.69 -13.95 11.74
N GLN A 182 -1.33 -13.25 12.66
CA GLN A 182 -2.02 -13.89 13.78
C GLN A 182 -3.42 -14.40 13.42
N GLU A 183 -3.91 -14.15 12.20
CA GLU A 183 -5.28 -14.54 11.78
C GLU A 183 -5.55 -16.05 11.94
N ASN A 184 -4.53 -16.89 11.71
CA ASN A 184 -4.66 -18.36 11.79
C ASN A 184 -4.14 -18.96 13.11
N LEU A 185 -3.66 -18.14 14.05
CA LEU A 185 -3.07 -18.61 15.31
C LEU A 185 -4.14 -18.71 16.41
N ARG A 186 -4.13 -19.81 17.17
CA ARG A 186 -5.04 -20.02 18.31
C ARG A 186 -4.78 -19.10 19.50
N GLN A 187 -3.57 -18.53 19.60
CA GLN A 187 -3.15 -17.62 20.65
C GLN A 187 -2.46 -16.40 20.04
N LEU A 188 -2.71 -15.21 20.59
CA LEU A 188 -1.98 -14.01 20.22
C LEU A 188 -0.53 -14.18 20.67
N GLY A 189 0.42 -13.99 19.75
CA GLY A 189 1.84 -13.99 20.07
C GLY A 189 2.26 -12.72 20.82
N ASN A 190 3.57 -12.49 20.89
CA ASN A 190 4.11 -11.30 21.55
C ASN A 190 3.52 -9.99 21.00
N LEU A 191 2.94 -9.15 21.87
CA LEU A 191 2.24 -7.92 21.46
C LEU A 191 3.18 -6.74 21.17
N TRP A 192 4.48 -6.86 21.41
CA TRP A 192 5.44 -5.76 21.23
C TRP A 192 5.44 -5.14 19.82
N PRO A 193 5.22 -5.87 18.70
CA PRO A 193 5.18 -5.24 17.38
C PRO A 193 3.99 -4.29 17.19
N LEU A 194 2.95 -4.37 18.04
CA LEU A 194 1.85 -3.41 18.03
C LEU A 194 2.31 -2.01 18.44
N ALA A 195 3.42 -1.88 19.18
CA ALA A 195 3.99 -0.58 19.52
C ALA A 195 4.39 0.22 18.28
N PHE A 196 4.73 -0.44 17.16
CA PHE A 196 5.02 0.24 15.90
C PHE A 196 3.81 0.96 15.30
N LEU A 197 2.58 0.55 15.62
CA LEU A 197 1.37 1.31 15.23
C LEU A 197 1.31 2.67 15.95
N GLY A 198 2.03 2.84 17.06
CA GLY A 198 2.18 4.09 17.79
C GLY A 198 3.20 5.07 17.18
N VAL A 199 4.18 4.58 16.42
CA VAL A 199 5.29 5.38 15.86
C VAL A 199 4.80 6.55 14.99
N PRO A 200 3.81 6.36 14.09
CA PRO A 200 3.26 7.48 13.32
C PRO A 200 2.76 8.63 14.19
N PHE A 201 2.20 8.35 15.37
CA PHE A 201 1.65 9.39 16.25
C PHE A 201 2.74 10.22 16.96
N ALA A 202 3.92 9.65 17.16
CA ALA A 202 5.09 10.35 17.70
C ALA A 202 5.77 11.23 16.62
N ILE A 203 5.80 10.75 15.39
CA ILE A 203 6.45 11.45 14.27
C ILE A 203 5.52 12.51 13.66
N ALA A 204 4.24 12.18 13.49
CA ALA A 204 3.24 12.95 12.76
C ALA A 204 2.46 13.94 13.66
N THR A 205 3.12 14.61 14.62
CA THR A 205 2.47 15.56 15.55
C THR A 205 1.74 16.71 14.83
N PRO A 206 0.45 16.96 15.08
CA PRO A 206 -0.30 17.94 14.29
C PRO A 206 0.18 19.36 14.59
N THR A 207 0.15 20.22 13.57
CA THR A 207 0.61 21.62 13.64
C THR A 207 -0.52 22.62 13.40
N THR A 208 -1.67 22.16 12.92
CA THR A 208 -2.83 22.97 12.55
C THR A 208 -4.12 22.35 13.12
N PRO A 209 -5.22 23.12 13.29
CA PRO A 209 -6.49 22.55 13.77
C PRO A 209 -7.00 21.41 12.88
N TRP A 210 -6.85 21.54 11.55
CA TRP A 210 -7.24 20.52 10.59
C TRP A 210 -6.39 19.24 10.72
N SER A 211 -5.05 19.36 10.77
CA SER A 211 -4.19 18.20 10.99
C SER A 211 -4.42 17.56 12.37
N THR A 212 -4.82 18.35 13.38
CA THR A 212 -5.21 17.85 14.70
C THR A 212 -6.49 17.01 14.63
N ALA A 213 -7.51 17.45 13.88
CA ALA A 213 -8.72 16.67 13.69
C ALA A 213 -8.44 15.32 13.01
N ILE A 214 -7.60 15.31 11.97
CA ILE A 214 -7.19 14.06 11.30
C ILE A 214 -6.36 13.18 12.25
N TYR A 215 -5.44 13.75 13.01
CA TYR A 215 -4.63 13.03 13.99
C TYR A 215 -5.50 12.30 15.02
N LEU A 216 -6.46 13.00 15.62
CA LEU A 216 -7.38 12.44 16.61
C LEU A 216 -8.29 11.37 15.97
N GLY A 217 -8.79 11.62 14.76
CA GLY A 217 -9.56 10.64 14.00
C GLY A 217 -8.77 9.37 13.71
N PHE A 218 -7.51 9.51 13.29
CA PHE A 218 -6.61 8.39 13.05
C PHE A 218 -6.24 7.63 14.33
N ALA A 219 -6.01 8.34 15.43
CA ALA A 219 -5.74 7.74 16.73
C ALA A 219 -6.94 6.90 17.20
N LEU A 220 -8.14 7.48 17.17
CA LEU A 220 -9.38 6.77 17.50
C LEU A 220 -9.60 5.55 16.59
N TRP A 221 -9.31 5.68 15.30
CA TRP A 221 -9.42 4.58 14.35
C TRP A 221 -8.45 3.44 14.65
N THR A 222 -7.20 3.77 14.97
CA THR A 222 -6.17 2.79 15.35
C THR A 222 -6.53 2.09 16.66
N VAL A 223 -7.01 2.85 17.66
CA VAL A 223 -7.53 2.27 18.92
C VAL A 223 -8.71 1.33 18.65
N ARG A 224 -9.66 1.74 17.80
CA ARG A 224 -10.79 0.89 17.39
C ARG A 224 -10.30 -0.42 16.75
N ALA A 225 -9.30 -0.36 15.88
CA ALA A 225 -8.72 -1.55 15.26
C ALA A 225 -8.02 -2.46 16.30
N LEU A 226 -7.30 -1.89 17.27
CA LEU A 226 -6.71 -2.65 18.37
C LEU A 226 -7.76 -3.30 19.26
N VAL A 227 -8.89 -2.63 19.53
CA VAL A 227 -10.03 -3.24 20.22
C VAL A 227 -10.56 -4.45 19.45
N LEU A 228 -10.64 -4.38 18.11
CA LEU A 228 -11.01 -5.55 17.29
C LEU A 228 -10.01 -6.71 17.44
N VAL A 229 -8.71 -6.43 17.55
CA VAL A 229 -7.69 -7.46 17.85
C VAL A 229 -7.95 -8.11 19.21
N THR A 230 -8.22 -7.33 20.27
CA THR A 230 -8.54 -7.88 21.60
C THR A 230 -9.83 -8.72 21.60
N ARG A 231 -10.79 -8.36 20.74
CA ARG A 231 -12.04 -9.12 20.51
C ARG A 231 -11.85 -10.31 19.55
N ARG A 232 -10.61 -10.63 19.15
CA ARG A 232 -10.26 -11.71 18.21
C ARG A 232 -10.89 -11.59 16.82
N GLN A 233 -11.27 -10.39 16.42
CA GLN A 233 -11.78 -10.09 15.08
C GLN A 233 -10.62 -9.65 14.16
N ILE A 234 -9.65 -10.54 13.95
CA ILE A 234 -8.37 -10.21 13.28
C ILE A 234 -8.59 -9.70 11.86
N ARG A 235 -9.40 -10.38 11.05
CA ARG A 235 -9.71 -9.95 9.68
C ARG A 235 -10.31 -8.53 9.62
N ALA A 236 -11.21 -8.21 10.54
CA ALA A 236 -11.80 -6.88 10.65
C ALA A 236 -10.79 -5.82 11.10
N ALA A 237 -9.86 -6.19 11.99
CA ALA A 237 -8.76 -5.32 12.41
C ALA A 237 -7.81 -5.03 11.24
N VAL A 238 -7.38 -6.06 10.50
CA VAL A 238 -6.45 -5.91 9.37
C VAL A 238 -7.07 -5.05 8.26
N THR A 239 -8.32 -5.34 7.86
CA THR A 239 -9.03 -4.52 6.85
C THR A 239 -9.16 -3.06 7.28
N SER A 240 -9.48 -2.83 8.56
CA SER A 240 -9.53 -1.49 9.16
C SER A 240 -8.18 -0.77 9.14
N LEU A 241 -7.08 -1.49 9.45
CA LEU A 241 -5.74 -0.92 9.46
C LEU A 241 -5.22 -0.65 8.04
N ILE A 242 -5.59 -1.47 7.05
CA ILE A 242 -5.30 -1.21 5.64
C ILE A 242 -5.93 0.11 5.20
N ALA A 243 -7.20 0.34 5.54
CA ALA A 243 -7.85 1.63 5.28
C ALA A 243 -7.11 2.77 6.03
N GLY A 244 -6.68 2.52 7.27
CA GLY A 244 -5.93 3.48 8.09
C GLY A 244 -4.62 4.00 7.46
N ILE A 245 -4.05 3.32 6.46
CA ILE A 245 -2.92 3.84 5.67
C ILE A 245 -3.27 5.21 5.07
N SER A 246 -4.48 5.37 4.54
CA SER A 246 -4.92 6.64 3.94
C SER A 246 -5.13 7.75 4.96
N LEU A 247 -5.41 7.42 6.23
CA LEU A 247 -5.48 8.41 7.32
C LEU A 247 -4.09 8.89 7.72
N LEU A 248 -3.10 7.98 7.76
CA LEU A 248 -1.70 8.35 7.95
C LEU A 248 -1.20 9.27 6.82
N ASP A 249 -1.49 8.90 5.58
CA ASP A 249 -1.15 9.72 4.40
C ASP A 249 -1.81 11.11 4.49
N ALA A 250 -3.11 11.16 4.80
CA ALA A 250 -3.86 12.40 4.95
C ALA A 250 -3.27 13.30 6.06
N LEU A 251 -2.82 12.70 7.17
CA LEU A 251 -2.19 13.42 8.27
C LEU A 251 -0.87 14.09 7.82
N PHE A 252 0.00 13.37 7.11
CA PHE A 252 1.23 13.96 6.58
C PHE A 252 0.95 15.11 5.61
N VAL A 253 0.02 14.91 4.69
CA VAL A 253 -0.35 15.92 3.70
C VAL A 253 -0.98 17.16 4.37
N ALA A 254 -1.83 16.97 5.37
CA ALA A 254 -2.46 18.05 6.12
C ALA A 254 -1.47 18.86 6.95
N ARG A 255 -0.42 18.23 7.50
CA ARG A 255 0.65 18.94 8.22
C ARG A 255 1.46 19.87 7.32
N LEU A 256 1.54 19.56 6.03
CA LEU A 256 2.25 20.33 5.02
C LEU A 256 1.37 21.37 4.32
N ASP A 257 0.18 21.64 4.87
CA ASP A 257 -0.79 22.61 4.38
C ASP A 257 -1.19 22.40 2.91
N ARG A 258 -1.45 21.14 2.53
CA ARG A 258 -1.91 20.73 1.20
C ARG A 258 -3.37 20.23 1.27
N PRO A 259 -4.38 21.10 1.48
CA PRO A 259 -5.74 20.68 1.79
C PRO A 259 -6.41 19.86 0.69
N GLU A 260 -6.16 20.17 -0.58
CA GLU A 260 -6.72 19.42 -1.72
C GLU A 260 -6.26 17.95 -1.72
N MET A 261 -4.95 17.72 -1.55
CA MET A 261 -4.39 16.38 -1.49
C MET A 261 -4.84 15.63 -0.22
N ALA A 262 -4.97 16.34 0.90
CA ALA A 262 -5.46 15.75 2.16
C ALA A 262 -6.93 15.31 2.02
N ALA A 263 -7.77 16.10 1.35
CA ALA A 263 -9.16 15.75 1.07
C ALA A 263 -9.24 14.50 0.18
N VAL A 264 -8.40 14.38 -0.85
CA VAL A 264 -8.35 13.17 -1.69
C VAL A 264 -7.86 11.95 -0.90
N ALA A 265 -6.89 12.11 0.00
CA ALA A 265 -6.43 11.03 0.88
C ALA A 265 -7.51 10.58 1.89
N LEU A 266 -8.30 11.51 2.45
CA LEU A 266 -9.46 11.17 3.28
C LEU A 266 -10.58 10.49 2.46
N ALA A 267 -10.82 10.94 1.23
CA ALA A 267 -11.75 10.29 0.32
C ALA A 267 -11.28 8.85 0.02
N ALA A 268 -9.98 8.64 -0.19
CA ALA A 268 -9.41 7.32 -0.39
C ALA A 268 -9.66 6.38 0.80
N PHE A 269 -9.56 6.87 2.05
CA PHE A 269 -9.94 6.10 3.24
C PHE A 269 -11.39 5.61 3.17
N VAL A 270 -12.34 6.51 2.87
CA VAL A 270 -13.77 6.17 2.78
C VAL A 270 -14.02 5.20 1.62
N LEU A 271 -13.41 5.45 0.46
CA LEU A 271 -13.52 4.59 -0.73
C LEU A 271 -12.98 3.19 -0.47
N THR A 272 -11.86 3.05 0.25
CA THR A 272 -11.34 1.75 0.65
C THR A 272 -12.34 0.99 1.52
N LEU A 273 -12.95 1.65 2.51
CA LEU A 273 -13.96 1.00 3.37
C LEU A 273 -15.21 0.58 2.60
N ILE A 274 -15.68 1.41 1.67
CA ILE A 274 -16.84 1.08 0.82
C ILE A 274 -16.50 -0.09 -0.10
N ALA A 275 -15.34 -0.06 -0.75
CA ALA A 275 -14.91 -1.10 -1.67
C ALA A 275 -14.67 -2.45 -0.96
N GLN A 276 -14.12 -2.41 0.26
CA GLN A 276 -13.90 -3.60 1.10
C GLN A 276 -15.20 -4.34 1.46
N ARG A 277 -16.37 -3.67 1.41
CA ARG A 277 -17.68 -4.34 1.60
C ARG A 277 -18.07 -5.23 0.43
N ARG A 278 -17.55 -4.96 -0.77
CA ARG A 278 -17.90 -5.69 -2.01
C ARG A 278 -16.82 -6.66 -2.46
N ILE A 279 -15.55 -6.29 -2.26
CA ILE A 279 -14.38 -7.07 -2.66
C ILE A 279 -13.49 -7.17 -1.44
N ALA A 280 -13.17 -8.39 -1.00
CA ALA A 280 -12.30 -8.61 0.13
C ALA A 280 -10.91 -8.01 -0.15
N GLY A 281 -10.42 -7.16 0.76
CA GLY A 281 -9.08 -6.57 0.67
C GLY A 281 -7.95 -7.49 1.17
N THR A 282 -8.31 -8.65 1.73
CA THR A 282 -7.43 -9.65 2.36
C THR A 282 -8.02 -11.05 2.19
#